data_AF-A0A0Q7SF19-F1
#
_entry.id   AF-A0A0Q7SF19-F1
#
_cell.length_a   1.000
_cell.length_b   1.000
_cell.length_c   1.000
_cell.angle_alpha   90.00
_cell.angle_beta   90.00
_cell.angle_gamma   90.00
#
_symmetry.space_group_name_H-M   'P 1'
#
loop_
_entity.id
_entity.type
_entity.pdbx_description
1 polymer ?
#
loop_
_entity_poly.entity_id
_entity_poly.type
_entity_poly.pdbx_seq_one_letter_code
_entity_poly.pdbx_strand_id
1 'polypeptide(L)'
;MGFYFAPGYGYYQVPRNYWGQRYYEGQYLPSIFWRYQLNDWRTYGLGYPPEGTRWVLVDNHIYLIDAYDGYIIDVVYDAWRW
;
A
#
# COMPACT_ATOMS: atom_id res chain seq x y z
N MET A 1 -4.57 -18.09 -7.72
CA MET A 1 -3.57 -17.02 -7.87
C MET A 1 -4.35 -15.75 -8.11
N GLY A 2 -4.06 -14.70 -7.35
CA GLY A 2 -4.64 -13.39 -7.62
C GLY A 2 -3.55 -12.38 -7.93
N PHE A 3 -3.92 -11.30 -8.61
CA PHE A 3 -3.00 -10.24 -9.02
C PHE A 3 -3.46 -8.91 -8.43
N TYR A 4 -2.54 -8.15 -7.83
CA TYR A 4 -2.78 -6.75 -7.48
C TYR A 4 -2.07 -5.85 -8.48
N PHE A 5 -2.61 -4.67 -8.66
CA PHE A 5 -1.99 -3.60 -9.43
C PHE A 5 -1.15 -2.73 -8.51
N ALA A 6 0.04 -2.31 -8.96
CA ALA A 6 0.82 -1.26 -8.34
C ALA A 6 1.23 -0.22 -9.39
N PRO A 7 1.06 1.10 -9.13
CA PRO A 7 1.39 2.14 -10.09
C PRO A 7 2.89 2.14 -10.37
N GLY A 8 3.27 2.21 -11.65
CA GLY A 8 4.67 2.12 -12.08
C GLY A 8 5.26 0.70 -12.10
N TYR A 9 4.59 -0.30 -11.53
CA TYR A 9 5.03 -1.71 -11.52
C TYR A 9 4.12 -2.63 -12.36
N GLY A 10 2.86 -2.25 -12.57
CA GLY A 10 1.88 -3.09 -13.25
C GLY A 10 1.25 -4.13 -12.33
N TYR A 11 0.81 -5.25 -12.90
CA TYR A 11 0.20 -6.35 -12.15
C TYR A 11 1.25 -7.31 -11.60
N TYR A 12 1.11 -7.69 -10.34
CA TYR A 12 2.00 -8.67 -9.70
C TYR A 12 1.22 -9.79 -9.02
N GLN A 13 1.80 -10.99 -9.00
CA GLN A 13 1.19 -12.13 -8.30
C GLN A 13 1.24 -11.92 -6.78
N VAL A 14 0.11 -12.19 -6.15
CA VAL A 14 -0.06 -12.15 -4.70
C VAL A 14 -0.26 -13.58 -4.21
N PRO A 15 0.55 -14.04 -3.24
CA PRO A 15 0.33 -15.33 -2.61
C PRO A 15 -1.09 -15.43 -2.05
N ARG A 16 -1.70 -16.61 -2.15
CA ARG A 16 -3.12 -16.81 -1.78
C ARG A 16 -3.43 -16.40 -0.33
N ASN A 17 -2.45 -16.48 0.56
CA ASN A 17 -2.60 -16.08 1.97
C ASN A 17 -2.81 -14.57 2.17
N TYR A 18 -2.41 -13.75 1.19
CA TYR A 18 -2.57 -12.29 1.23
C TYR A 18 -3.66 -11.78 0.28
N TRP A 19 -4.27 -12.68 -0.48
CA TRP A 19 -5.32 -12.35 -1.43
C TRP A 19 -6.63 -12.00 -0.71
N GLY A 20 -7.23 -10.86 -1.06
CA GLY A 20 -8.46 -10.35 -0.44
C GLY A 20 -8.30 -9.97 1.04
N GLN A 21 -7.07 -9.93 1.55
CA GLN A 21 -6.79 -9.44 2.89
C GLN A 21 -6.85 -7.93 2.91
N ARG A 22 -7.49 -7.39 3.94
CA ARG A 22 -7.51 -5.96 4.23
C ARG A 22 -6.74 -5.71 5.51
N TYR A 23 -5.87 -4.72 5.48
CA TYR A 23 -5.11 -4.30 6.64
C TYR A 23 -5.69 -3.01 7.22
N TYR A 24 -5.38 -2.77 8.49
CA TYR A 24 -5.91 -1.66 9.26
C TYR A 24 -4.79 -0.92 9.98
N GLU A 25 -5.08 0.32 10.36
CA GLU A 25 -4.22 1.13 11.23
C GLU A 25 -3.85 0.36 12.50
N GLY A 26 -2.58 0.45 12.91
CA GLY A 26 -2.05 -0.29 14.04
C GLY A 26 -1.60 -1.72 13.76
N GLN A 27 -1.79 -2.22 12.55
CA GLN A 27 -1.27 -3.51 12.10
C GLN A 27 0.05 -3.35 11.34
N TYR A 28 0.65 -4.47 10.94
CA TYR A 28 1.86 -4.49 10.13
C TYR A 28 1.54 -4.93 8.71
N LEU A 29 1.95 -4.13 7.74
CA LEU A 29 1.86 -4.51 6.33
C LEU A 29 2.97 -5.53 6.01
N PRO A 30 2.66 -6.68 5.40
CA PRO A 30 3.69 -7.64 5.03
C PRO A 30 4.76 -7.04 4.12
N SER A 31 6.03 -7.37 4.41
CA SER A 31 7.20 -6.83 3.71
C SER A 31 7.24 -7.07 2.20
N ILE A 32 6.51 -8.08 1.72
CA ILE A 32 6.34 -8.34 0.28
C ILE A 32 5.73 -7.15 -0.47
N PHE A 33 4.97 -6.30 0.24
CA PHE A 33 4.28 -5.16 -0.35
C PHE A 33 5.11 -3.88 -0.33
N TRP A 34 6.13 -3.78 0.55
CA TRP A 34 6.88 -2.53 0.77
C TRP A 34 7.62 -2.05 -0.49
N ARG A 35 7.89 -2.96 -1.43
CA ARG A 35 8.50 -2.63 -2.72
C ARG A 35 7.58 -1.86 -3.66
N TYR A 36 6.26 -1.91 -3.46
CA TYR A 36 5.27 -1.24 -4.30
C TYR A 36 4.96 0.15 -3.76
N GLN A 37 6.03 0.93 -3.60
CA GLN A 37 5.95 2.27 -3.06
C GLN A 37 5.26 3.20 -4.06
N LEU A 38 4.32 3.99 -3.56
CA LEU A 38 3.63 5.02 -4.30
C LEU A 38 4.39 6.34 -4.17
N ASN A 39 5.26 6.63 -5.15
CA ASN A 39 6.05 7.86 -5.16
C ASN A 39 5.25 9.07 -5.66
N ASP A 40 4.24 8.86 -6.49
CA ASP A 40 3.42 9.93 -7.07
C ASP A 40 2.31 10.43 -6.13
N TRP A 41 2.58 10.57 -4.83
CA TRP A 41 1.60 10.96 -3.80
C TRP A 41 0.78 12.22 -4.17
N ARG A 42 1.41 13.20 -4.86
CA ARG A 42 0.75 14.44 -5.31
C ARG A 42 -0.40 14.18 -6.28
N THR A 43 -0.22 13.26 -7.21
CA THR A 43 -1.21 12.92 -8.24
C THR A 43 -2.44 12.26 -7.63
N TYR A 44 -2.27 11.69 -6.44
CA TYR A 44 -3.31 11.01 -5.67
C TYR A 44 -3.92 11.90 -4.57
N GLY A 45 -3.53 13.18 -4.50
CA GLY A 45 -4.02 14.10 -3.47
C GLY A 45 -3.56 13.76 -2.05
N LEU A 46 -2.58 12.87 -1.91
CA LEU A 46 -2.03 12.47 -0.61
C LEU A 46 -1.08 13.56 -0.09
N GLY A 47 -0.86 13.57 1.23
CA GLY A 47 0.19 14.38 1.83
C GLY A 47 1.59 13.83 1.49
N TYR A 48 2.60 14.70 1.54
CA TYR A 48 4.00 14.23 1.53
C TYR A 48 4.20 13.27 2.70
N PRO A 49 4.72 12.05 2.47
CA PRO A 49 4.95 11.10 3.56
C PRO A 49 5.95 11.71 4.56
N PRO A 50 5.62 11.75 5.86
CA PRO A 50 6.57 12.18 6.90
C PRO A 50 7.89 11.38 6.84
N GLU A 51 8.98 11.95 7.39
CA GLU A 51 10.27 11.25 7.45
C GLU A 51 10.14 9.89 8.14
N GLY A 52 10.77 8.87 7.56
CA GLY A 52 10.68 7.50 8.04
C GLY A 52 9.41 6.76 7.63
N THR A 53 8.52 7.37 6.84
CA THR A 53 7.29 6.71 6.35
C THR A 53 7.26 6.62 4.83
N ARG A 54 6.38 5.78 4.28
CA ARG A 54 6.14 5.70 2.84
C ARG A 54 4.70 5.28 2.53
N TRP A 55 4.18 5.76 1.41
CA TRP A 55 2.92 5.29 0.86
C TRP A 55 3.11 4.00 0.07
N VAL A 56 2.24 3.02 0.28
CA VAL A 56 2.25 1.73 -0.43
C VAL A 56 0.85 1.44 -0.95
N LEU A 57 0.74 1.13 -2.25
CA LEU A 57 -0.53 0.73 -2.85
C LEU A 57 -0.66 -0.80 -2.85
N VAL A 58 -1.74 -1.31 -2.25
CA VAL A 58 -2.05 -2.75 -2.26
C VAL A 58 -3.52 -2.93 -2.60
N ASP A 59 -3.78 -3.68 -3.67
CA ASP A 59 -5.13 -3.91 -4.20
C ASP A 59 -5.80 -2.60 -4.65
N ASN A 60 -6.79 -2.11 -3.89
CA ASN A 60 -7.44 -0.81 -4.09
C ASN A 60 -7.26 0.16 -2.91
N HIS A 61 -6.30 -0.09 -2.04
CA HIS A 61 -6.09 0.67 -0.80
C HIS A 61 -4.66 1.21 -0.74
N ILE A 62 -4.49 2.38 -0.13
CA ILE A 62 -3.19 3.03 0.05
C ILE A 62 -2.87 3.06 1.54
N TYR A 63 -1.70 2.54 1.91
CA TYR A 63 -1.25 2.43 3.29
C TYR A 63 -0.09 3.39 3.50
N LEU A 64 -0.18 4.24 4.53
CA LEU A 64 0.99 4.92 5.07
C LEU A 64 1.63 3.97 6.06
N ILE A 65 2.86 3.54 5.77
CA ILE A 65 3.59 2.65 6.65
C ILE A 65 4.87 3.30 7.16
N ASP A 66 5.28 2.91 8.35
CA ASP A 66 6.65 3.06 8.79
C ASP A 66 7.58 2.28 7.85
N ALA A 67 8.65 2.95 7.40
CA ALA A 67 9.56 2.44 6.39
C ALA A 67 10.53 1.38 6.92
N TYR A 68 10.66 1.24 8.24
CA TYR A 68 11.57 0.32 8.92
C TYR A 68 10.88 -1.03 9.22
N ASP A 69 9.67 -1.01 9.78
CA ASP A 69 8.97 -2.24 10.22
C ASP A 69 7.62 -2.51 9.54
N GLY A 70 7.12 -1.59 8.72
CA GLY A 70 5.86 -1.71 8.02
C GLY A 70 4.62 -1.49 8.88
N TYR A 71 4.77 -0.89 10.06
CA TYR A 71 3.65 -0.48 10.90
C TYR A 71 2.73 0.48 10.14
N ILE A 72 1.43 0.17 10.10
CA ILE A 72 0.44 0.94 9.38
C ILE A 72 0.00 2.11 10.25
N ILE A 73 0.37 3.30 9.81
CA ILE A 73 0.09 4.57 10.47
C ILE A 73 -1.29 5.10 10.05
N ASP A 74 -1.61 5.00 8.77
CA ASP A 74 -2.85 5.51 8.17
C ASP A 74 -3.24 4.67 6.95
N VAL A 75 -4.54 4.64 6.61
CA VAL A 75 -5.06 3.91 5.46
C VAL A 75 -6.11 4.71 4.69
N VAL A 76 -5.86 4.90 3.40
CA VAL A 76 -6.85 5.39 2.43
C VAL A 76 -7.50 4.20 1.76
N TYR A 77 -8.74 3.93 2.12
CA TYR A 77 -9.49 2.84 1.54
C TYR A 77 -10.15 3.23 0.21
N ASP A 78 -10.26 2.25 -0.69
CA ASP A 78 -10.98 2.39 -1.95
C ASP A 78 -10.54 3.60 -2.78
N ALA A 79 -9.23 3.75 -2.96
CA ALA A 79 -8.63 4.89 -3.65
C ALA A 79 -9.20 5.10 -5.06
N TRP A 80 -9.72 4.03 -5.67
CA TRP A 80 -10.34 4.04 -6.99
C TRP A 80 -11.71 3.35 -6.96
N ARG A 81 -12.66 3.89 -6.21
CA ARG A 81 -14.08 3.62 -6.45
C ARG A 81 -14.68 4.73 -7.30
N TRP A 82 -15.01 4.40 -8.55
CA TRP A 82 -15.91 5.17 -9.40
C TRP A 82 -17.34 4.66 -9.23
#